data_AF-A0A9C9N3S9-F1
#
_entry.id   AF-A0A9C9N3S9-F1
#
_cell.length_a   1.000
_cell.length_b   1.000
_cell.length_c   1.000
_cell.angle_alpha   90.00
_cell.angle_beta   90.00
_cell.angle_gamma   90.00
#
_symmetry.space_group_name_H-M   'P 1'
#
loop_
_entity.id
_entity.type
_entity.pdbx_description
1 polymer ?
#
loop_
_entity_poly.entity_id
_entity_poly.type
_entity_poly.pdbx_seq_one_letter_code
_entity_poly.pdbx_strand_id
1 'polypeptide(L)'
;MEEIEMMESHDTPTQDERILAALAHASIILPFWGLVAAIVIWVTQREKSRFVGFQALQGAAYQLSLVLLAILGGICYMCSFFGTFLTLPFGIIASEEATSPSVIGLLVSMGSTAIPFCLMGLFLLVGLVFVLYGLYGAVRVLQGEEFRYAVVGERLERYLNQ
;
A
#
# COMPACT_ATOMS: atom_id res chain seq x y z
N MET A 1 -2.09 -46.66 -12.36
CA MET A 1 -2.41 -46.12 -11.02
C MET A 1 -1.24 -45.31 -10.51
N GLU A 2 -0.01 -45.84 -10.55
CA GLU A 2 1.24 -45.10 -10.26
C GLU A 2 1.47 -43.88 -11.19
N GLU A 3 1.03 -43.97 -12.45
CA GLU A 3 1.07 -42.85 -13.42
C GLU A 3 0.01 -41.76 -13.17
N ILE A 4 -1.07 -42.09 -12.44
CA ILE A 4 -2.13 -41.14 -12.05
C ILE A 4 -1.74 -40.47 -10.72
N GLU A 5 -1.09 -41.20 -9.84
CA GLU A 5 -0.54 -40.72 -8.55
C GLU A 5 0.65 -39.76 -8.76
N MET A 6 1.48 -39.99 -9.79
CA MET A 6 2.52 -39.02 -10.21
C MET A 6 1.94 -37.73 -10.79
N MET A 7 0.74 -37.78 -11.40
CA MET A 7 0.10 -36.61 -12.00
C MET A 7 -0.68 -35.75 -10.98
N GLU A 8 -1.05 -36.32 -9.82
CA GLU A 8 -1.71 -35.60 -8.71
C GLU A 8 -0.74 -34.82 -7.80
N SER A 9 0.57 -35.12 -7.83
CA SER A 9 1.55 -34.50 -6.92
C SER A 9 1.83 -33.01 -7.17
N HIS A 10 1.25 -32.41 -8.23
CA HIS A 10 1.61 -31.08 -8.72
C HIS A 10 0.57 -29.97 -8.48
N ASP A 11 -0.58 -30.26 -7.87
CA ASP A 11 -1.69 -29.30 -7.78
C ASP A 11 -1.74 -28.50 -6.47
N THR A 12 -1.13 -29.01 -5.40
CA THR A 12 -1.05 -28.29 -4.12
C THR A 12 0.33 -27.69 -3.87
N PRO A 13 0.44 -26.37 -3.63
CA PRO A 13 1.72 -25.75 -3.34
C PRO A 13 2.35 -26.33 -2.07
N THR A 14 3.66 -26.60 -2.14
CA THR A 14 4.47 -27.09 -1.03
C THR A 14 4.53 -26.08 0.12
N GLN A 15 4.93 -26.53 1.30
CA GLN A 15 5.07 -25.64 2.46
C GLN A 15 6.05 -24.49 2.20
N ASP A 16 7.18 -24.78 1.54
CA ASP A 16 8.19 -23.77 1.21
C ASP A 16 7.66 -22.73 0.22
N GLU A 17 6.87 -23.15 -0.78
CA GLU A 17 6.22 -22.24 -1.71
C GLU A 17 5.19 -21.34 -1.00
N ARG A 18 4.39 -21.90 -0.09
CA ARG A 18 3.44 -21.12 0.73
C ARG A 18 4.15 -20.10 1.60
N ILE A 19 5.28 -20.47 2.21
CA ILE A 19 6.09 -19.55 3.04
C ILE A 19 6.66 -18.42 2.17
N LEU A 20 7.28 -18.74 1.02
CA LEU A 20 7.87 -17.73 0.14
C LEU A 20 6.81 -16.76 -0.40
N ALA A 21 5.66 -17.29 -0.81
CA ALA A 21 4.54 -16.49 -1.27
C ALA A 21 3.99 -15.61 -0.13
N ALA A 22 3.78 -16.16 1.07
CA ALA A 22 3.35 -15.39 2.24
C ALA A 22 4.36 -14.30 2.64
N LEU A 23 5.66 -14.58 2.56
CA LEU A 23 6.72 -13.59 2.82
C LEU A 23 6.68 -12.43 1.83
N ALA A 24 6.38 -12.70 0.55
CA ALA A 24 6.22 -11.65 -0.44
C ALA A 24 5.03 -10.71 -0.14
N HIS A 25 3.98 -11.19 0.51
CA HIS A 25 2.89 -10.34 0.99
C HIS A 25 3.22 -9.67 2.33
N ALA A 26 3.81 -10.40 3.27
CA ALA A 26 4.14 -9.92 4.61
C ALA A 26 5.19 -8.81 4.60
N SER A 27 6.01 -8.74 3.55
CA SER A 27 7.01 -7.70 3.38
C SER A 27 6.41 -6.29 3.31
N ILE A 28 5.10 -6.14 3.06
CA ILE A 28 4.37 -4.86 3.07
C ILE A 28 4.54 -4.02 4.35
N ILE A 29 4.90 -4.65 5.48
CA ILE A 29 5.23 -3.96 6.73
C ILE A 29 6.36 -2.94 6.52
N LEU A 30 7.23 -3.18 5.55
CA LEU A 30 8.31 -2.29 5.15
C LEU A 30 7.98 -1.73 3.74
N PRO A 31 7.35 -0.57 3.58
CA PRO A 31 6.79 -0.16 2.28
C PRO A 31 7.80 -0.14 1.12
N PHE A 32 9.00 0.38 1.35
CA PHE A 32 10.06 0.43 0.33
C PHE A 32 10.85 -0.89 0.23
N TRP A 33 11.38 -1.38 1.36
CA TRP A 33 12.20 -2.59 1.38
C TRP A 33 11.40 -3.85 1.10
N GLY A 34 10.13 -3.85 1.47
CA GLY A 34 9.20 -4.92 1.21
C GLY A 34 8.89 -5.09 -0.26
N LEU A 35 8.75 -3.98 -1.00
CA LEU A 35 8.54 -4.01 -2.44
C LEU A 35 9.75 -4.67 -3.12
N VAL A 36 10.95 -4.28 -2.71
CA VAL A 36 12.19 -4.91 -3.17
C VAL A 36 12.19 -6.40 -2.84
N ALA A 37 11.84 -6.79 -1.61
CA ALA A 37 11.79 -8.20 -1.21
C ALA A 37 10.79 -9.01 -2.06
N ALA A 38 9.59 -8.49 -2.31
CA ALA A 38 8.58 -9.15 -3.14
C ALA A 38 9.04 -9.30 -4.60
N ILE A 39 9.70 -8.29 -5.17
CA ILE A 39 10.29 -8.34 -6.51
C ILE A 39 11.43 -9.36 -6.57
N VAL A 40 12.30 -9.41 -5.57
CA VAL A 40 13.40 -10.38 -5.49
C VAL A 40 12.85 -11.80 -5.45
N ILE A 41 11.83 -12.06 -4.62
CA ILE A 41 11.15 -13.36 -4.57
C ILE A 41 10.55 -13.68 -5.93
N TRP A 42 9.87 -12.72 -6.57
CA TRP A 42 9.30 -12.92 -7.90
C TRP A 42 10.36 -13.29 -8.94
N VAL A 43 11.42 -12.49 -9.09
CA VAL A 43 12.48 -12.74 -10.08
C VAL A 43 13.16 -14.10 -9.85
N THR A 44 13.41 -14.47 -8.59
CA THR A 44 14.14 -15.71 -8.27
C THR A 44 13.27 -16.97 -8.35
N GLN A 45 11.96 -16.85 -8.17
CA GLN A 45 11.05 -18.00 -8.08
C GLN A 45 10.05 -18.13 -9.24
N ARG A 46 9.86 -17.11 -10.10
CA ARG A 46 8.88 -17.14 -11.20
C ARG A 46 9.06 -18.30 -12.19
N GLU A 47 10.29 -18.78 -12.38
CA GLU A 47 10.62 -19.88 -13.31
C GLU A 47 10.59 -21.24 -12.61
N LYS A 48 10.62 -21.27 -11.27
CA LYS A 48 10.63 -22.50 -10.46
C LYS A 48 9.24 -22.88 -9.95
N SER A 49 8.41 -21.89 -9.63
CA SER A 49 7.07 -22.10 -9.10
C SER A 49 6.12 -21.05 -9.65
N ARG A 50 5.10 -21.52 -10.38
CA ARG A 50 4.05 -20.66 -10.92
C ARG A 50 3.22 -20.02 -9.80
N PHE A 51 2.95 -20.76 -8.72
CA PHE A 51 2.22 -20.28 -7.55
C PHE A 51 2.97 -19.13 -6.86
N VAL A 52 4.25 -19.33 -6.51
CA VAL A 52 5.07 -18.29 -5.86
C VAL A 52 5.26 -17.10 -6.79
N GLY A 53 5.53 -17.34 -8.07
CA GLY A 53 5.67 -16.28 -9.07
C GLY A 53 4.42 -15.39 -9.15
N PHE A 54 3.23 -15.99 -9.19
CA PHE A 54 1.98 -15.24 -9.25
C PHE A 54 1.73 -14.43 -7.97
N GLN A 55 1.83 -15.07 -6.79
CA GLN A 55 1.58 -14.42 -5.50
C GLN A 55 2.61 -13.31 -5.22
N ALA A 56 3.89 -13.54 -5.52
CA ALA A 56 4.93 -12.53 -5.33
C ALA A 56 4.77 -11.32 -6.25
N LEU A 57 4.40 -11.52 -7.53
CA LEU A 57 4.09 -10.42 -8.44
C LEU A 57 2.88 -9.62 -7.97
N GLN A 58 1.85 -10.32 -7.50
CA GLN A 58 0.66 -9.71 -6.95
C GLN A 58 0.95 -8.89 -5.69
N GLY A 59 1.76 -9.43 -4.77
CA GLY A 59 2.29 -8.73 -3.59
C GLY A 59 3.10 -7.48 -3.98
N ALA A 60 4.00 -7.60 -4.96
CA ALA A 60 4.79 -6.47 -5.45
C ALA A 60 3.92 -5.36 -6.06
N ALA A 61 2.94 -5.70 -6.90
CA ALA A 61 2.02 -4.73 -7.48
C ALA A 61 1.17 -3.99 -6.42
N TYR A 62 0.72 -4.72 -5.40
CA TYR A 62 -0.02 -4.14 -4.29
C TYR A 62 0.85 -3.20 -3.45
N GLN A 63 2.08 -3.60 -3.14
CA GLN A 63 3.05 -2.76 -2.41
C GLN A 63 3.46 -1.52 -3.21
N LEU A 64 3.61 -1.64 -4.54
CA LEU A 64 3.84 -0.49 -5.40
C LEU A 64 2.69 0.52 -5.31
N SER A 65 1.44 0.04 -5.24
CA SER A 65 0.27 0.91 -5.06
C SER A 65 0.33 1.67 -3.73
N LEU A 66 0.76 1.01 -2.65
CA LEU A 66 0.99 1.67 -1.36
C LEU A 66 2.09 2.73 -1.43
N VAL A 67 3.21 2.45 -2.12
CA VAL A 67 4.30 3.43 -2.30
C VAL A 67 3.82 4.65 -3.09
N LEU A 68 3.05 4.45 -4.17
CA LEU A 68 2.47 5.55 -4.94
C LEU A 68 1.47 6.37 -4.11
N LEU A 69 0.64 5.71 -3.31
CA LEU A 69 -0.27 6.38 -2.38
C LEU A 69 0.50 7.21 -1.34
N ALA A 70 1.60 6.68 -0.81
CA ALA A 70 2.46 7.39 0.14
C ALA A 70 3.14 8.62 -0.49
N ILE A 71 3.61 8.51 -1.74
CA ILE A 71 4.18 9.64 -2.49
C ILE A 71 3.10 10.71 -2.70
N LEU A 72 1.91 10.34 -3.15
CA LEU A 72 0.79 11.26 -3.33
C LEU A 72 0.41 11.95 -2.02
N GLY A 73 0.28 11.18 -0.94
CA GLY A 73 -0.01 11.73 0.39
C GLY A 73 1.07 12.67 0.88
N GLY A 74 2.35 12.35 0.63
CA GLY A 74 3.48 13.23 0.91
C GLY A 74 3.42 14.55 0.14
N ILE A 75 3.08 14.51 -1.17
CA ILE A 75 2.91 15.71 -1.99
C ILE A 75 1.74 16.56 -1.46
N CYS A 76 0.57 15.96 -1.20
CA CYS A 76 -0.58 16.67 -0.64
C CYS A 76 -0.24 17.31 0.71
N TYR A 77 0.42 16.58 1.59
CA TYR A 77 0.88 17.08 2.89
C TYR A 77 1.85 18.25 2.71
N MET A 78 2.88 18.13 1.86
CA MET A 78 3.83 19.21 1.59
C MET A 78 3.12 20.45 1.04
N CYS A 79 2.24 20.31 0.05
CA CYS A 79 1.48 21.42 -0.51
C CYS A 79 0.64 22.15 0.57
N SER A 80 -0.07 21.41 1.43
CA SER A 80 -0.84 22.00 2.53
C SER A 80 0.05 22.63 3.61
N PHE A 81 1.17 21.99 3.94
CA PHE A 81 2.13 22.49 4.91
C PHE A 81 2.76 23.82 4.44
N PHE A 82 3.27 23.88 3.22
CA PHE A 82 3.79 25.13 2.64
C PHE A 82 2.69 26.18 2.42
N GLY A 83 1.47 25.77 2.06
CA GLY A 83 0.31 26.67 1.98
C GLY A 83 0.02 27.36 3.32
N THR A 84 0.26 26.68 4.45
CA THR A 84 0.10 27.27 5.78
C THR A 84 1.02 28.49 5.95
N PHE A 85 2.29 28.40 5.55
CA PHE A 85 3.24 29.53 5.62
C PHE A 85 2.88 30.69 4.69
N LEU A 86 2.22 30.42 3.56
CA LEU A 86 1.74 31.48 2.67
C LEU A 86 0.55 32.23 3.27
N THR A 87 -0.35 31.53 3.98
CA THR A 87 -1.56 32.12 4.56
C THR A 87 -1.35 32.77 5.93
N LEU A 88 -0.33 32.35 6.68
CA LEU A 88 -0.03 32.83 8.02
C LEU A 88 0.17 34.36 8.11
N PRO A 89 0.97 35.00 7.23
CA PRO A 89 1.16 36.46 7.25
C PRO A 89 -0.14 37.23 6.98
N PHE A 90 -0.99 36.73 6.10
CA PHE A 90 -2.31 37.35 5.83
C PHE A 90 -3.23 37.26 7.04
N GLY A 91 -3.19 36.16 7.79
CA GLY A 91 -3.93 36.01 9.04
C GLY A 91 -3.47 36.97 10.14
N ILE A 92 -2.16 37.27 10.20
CA ILE A 92 -1.57 38.23 11.15
C ILE A 92 -1.93 39.67 10.76
N ILE A 93 -1.78 40.05 9.50
CA ILE A 93 -2.13 41.41 9.04
C ILE A 93 -3.63 41.67 9.24
N ALA A 94 -4.48 40.70 8.91
CA ALA A 94 -5.92 40.82 9.11
C ALA A 94 -6.34 40.87 10.59
N SER A 95 -5.53 40.32 11.51
CA SER A 95 -5.81 40.40 12.95
C SER A 95 -5.32 41.71 13.56
N GLU A 96 -4.28 42.35 13.02
CA GLU A 96 -3.80 43.67 13.48
C GLU A 96 -4.75 44.82 13.09
N GLU A 97 -5.40 44.76 11.92
CA GLU A 97 -6.41 45.75 11.52
C GLU A 97 -7.75 45.58 12.25
N ALA A 98 -7.97 44.45 12.93
CA ALA A 98 -9.23 44.15 13.58
C ALA A 98 -9.32 44.81 14.97
N THR A 99 -10.34 45.65 15.17
CA THR A 99 -10.65 46.30 16.48
C THR A 99 -11.14 45.30 17.54
N SER A 100 -11.45 44.06 17.16
CA SER A 100 -11.79 42.96 18.06
C SER A 100 -11.39 41.62 17.42
N PRO A 101 -11.09 40.56 18.20
CA PRO A 101 -10.74 39.25 17.65
C PRO A 101 -11.83 38.74 16.70
N SER A 102 -11.51 38.63 15.42
CA SER A 102 -12.47 38.16 14.42
C SER A 102 -12.56 36.62 14.46
N VAL A 103 -13.77 36.11 14.68
CA VAL A 103 -14.03 34.65 14.66
C VAL A 103 -13.59 34.04 13.33
N ILE A 104 -13.74 34.77 12.23
CA ILE A 104 -13.32 34.35 10.89
C ILE A 104 -11.80 34.20 10.81
N GLY A 105 -11.01 35.16 11.31
CA GLY A 105 -9.54 35.07 11.33
C GLY A 105 -9.02 33.92 12.20
N LEU A 106 -9.68 33.66 13.33
CA LEU A 106 -9.39 32.50 14.17
C LEU A 106 -9.67 31.18 13.44
N LEU A 107 -10.81 31.05 12.77
CA LEU A 107 -11.14 29.84 12.02
C LEU A 107 -10.19 29.60 10.83
N VAL A 108 -9.75 30.66 10.14
CA VAL A 108 -8.78 30.55 9.04
C VAL A 108 -7.41 30.10 9.54
N SER A 109 -6.91 30.67 10.65
CA SER A 109 -5.61 30.30 11.23
C SER A 109 -5.59 28.91 11.86
N MET A 110 -6.68 28.51 12.53
CA MET A 110 -6.84 27.16 13.04
C MET A 110 -7.01 26.14 11.92
N GLY A 111 -7.83 26.46 10.91
CA GLY A 111 -8.09 25.60 9.77
C GLY A 111 -6.85 25.33 8.93
N SER A 112 -6.10 26.38 8.58
CA SER A 112 -4.87 26.24 7.78
C SER A 112 -3.84 25.35 8.47
N THR A 113 -3.69 25.48 9.79
CA THR A 113 -2.77 24.66 10.58
C THR A 113 -3.27 23.22 10.75
N ALA A 114 -4.59 23.01 10.91
CA ALA A 114 -5.15 21.68 11.12
C ALA A 114 -5.14 20.78 9.86
N ILE A 115 -5.37 21.37 8.67
CA ILE A 115 -5.44 20.66 7.40
C ILE A 115 -4.26 19.70 7.15
N PRO A 116 -2.97 20.10 7.25
CA PRO A 116 -1.86 19.18 7.00
C PRO A 116 -1.83 18.01 8.00
N PHE A 117 -2.19 18.22 9.27
CA PHE A 117 -2.28 17.12 10.26
C PHE A 117 -3.44 16.18 9.98
N CYS A 118 -4.60 16.70 9.58
CA CYS A 118 -5.74 15.88 9.18
C CYS A 118 -5.42 15.04 7.94
N LEU A 119 -4.75 15.62 6.95
CA LEU A 119 -4.30 14.89 5.75
C LEU A 119 -3.29 13.80 6.12
N MET A 120 -2.28 14.13 6.94
CA MET A 120 -1.32 13.14 7.42
C MET A 120 -2.01 11.98 8.13
N GLY A 121 -2.92 12.28 9.07
CA GLY A 121 -3.70 11.27 9.79
C GLY A 121 -4.54 10.40 8.85
N LEU A 122 -5.22 11.01 7.88
CA LEU A 122 -6.00 10.29 6.87
C LEU A 122 -5.14 9.33 6.05
N PHE A 123 -4.02 9.80 5.49
CA PHE A 123 -3.13 8.95 4.69
C PHE A 123 -2.49 7.83 5.51
N LEU A 124 -2.15 8.08 6.79
CA LEU A 124 -1.66 7.04 7.70
C LEU A 124 -2.73 5.97 7.98
N LEU A 125 -3.98 6.36 8.20
CA LEU A 125 -5.08 5.40 8.41
C LEU A 125 -5.33 4.57 7.16
N VAL A 126 -5.34 5.18 5.98
CA VAL A 126 -5.47 4.44 4.72
C VAL A 126 -4.29 3.50 4.51
N GLY A 127 -3.05 3.96 4.77
CA GLY A 127 -1.85 3.14 4.72
C GLY A 127 -1.91 1.94 5.67
N LEU A 128 -2.43 2.13 6.88
CA LEU A 128 -2.63 1.06 7.85
C LEU A 128 -3.62 0.00 7.33
N VAL A 129 -4.75 0.44 6.76
CA VAL A 129 -5.73 -0.47 6.14
C VAL A 129 -5.07 -1.27 5.01
N PHE A 130 -4.22 -0.64 4.20
CA PHE A 130 -3.47 -1.32 3.15
C PHE A 130 -2.52 -2.40 3.70
N VAL A 131 -1.75 -2.06 4.74
CA VAL A 131 -0.85 -3.03 5.39
C VAL A 131 -1.64 -4.21 5.97
N LEU A 132 -2.75 -3.96 6.66
CA LEU A 132 -3.59 -5.01 7.22
C LEU A 132 -4.17 -5.93 6.14
N TYR A 133 -4.61 -5.38 5.01
CA TYR A 133 -5.12 -6.19 3.90
C TYR A 133 -4.00 -7.00 3.21
N GLY A 134 -2.79 -6.45 3.12
CA GLY A 134 -1.61 -7.19 2.68
C GLY A 134 -1.24 -8.35 3.60
N LEU A 135 -1.28 -8.13 4.92
CA LEU A 135 -1.06 -9.18 5.92
C LEU A 135 -2.15 -10.25 5.92
N TYR A 136 -3.41 -9.85 5.68
CA TYR A 136 -4.48 -10.80 5.45
C TYR A 136 -4.18 -11.71 4.25
N GLY A 137 -3.71 -11.12 3.14
CA GLY A 137 -3.22 -11.89 1.98
C GLY A 137 -2.11 -12.87 2.35
N ALA A 138 -1.13 -12.43 3.13
CA ALA A 138 -0.04 -13.30 3.60
C ALA A 138 -0.55 -14.52 4.39
N VAL A 139 -1.50 -14.31 5.31
CA VAL A 139 -2.10 -15.40 6.10
C VAL A 139 -2.86 -16.39 5.21
N ARG A 140 -3.65 -15.90 4.25
CA ARG A 140 -4.45 -16.74 3.34
C ARG A 140 -3.55 -17.60 2.44
N VAL A 141 -2.51 -17.01 1.89
CA VAL A 141 -1.51 -17.73 1.07
C VAL A 141 -0.75 -18.77 1.91
N LEU A 142 -0.43 -18.44 3.16
CA LEU A 142 0.23 -19.38 4.07
C LEU A 142 -0.65 -20.61 4.38
N GLN A 143 -1.97 -20.43 4.44
CA GLN A 143 -2.95 -21.51 4.59
C GLN A 143 -3.08 -22.39 3.32
N GLY A 144 -2.44 -21.99 2.21
CA GLY A 144 -2.50 -22.69 0.93
C GLY A 144 -3.65 -22.24 0.03
N GLU A 145 -4.31 -21.14 0.35
CA GLU A 145 -5.34 -20.59 -0.53
C GLU A 145 -4.75 -19.74 -1.65
N GLU A 146 -5.38 -19.79 -2.83
CA GLU A 146 -5.09 -18.87 -3.93
C GLU A 146 -5.70 -17.49 -3.64
N PHE A 147 -4.97 -16.70 -2.85
CA PHE A 147 -5.35 -15.32 -2.59
C PHE A 147 -5.29 -14.48 -3.87
N ARG A 148 -6.23 -13.55 -4.02
CA ARG A 148 -6.23 -12.53 -5.08
C ARG A 148 -6.68 -11.18 -4.52
N TYR A 149 -5.87 -10.13 -4.73
CA TYR A 149 -6.28 -8.75 -4.42
C TYR A 149 -7.42 -8.31 -5.35
N ALA A 150 -8.49 -7.80 -4.76
CA ALA A 150 -9.69 -7.35 -5.48
C ALA A 150 -9.42 -6.28 -6.56
N VAL A 151 -8.40 -5.45 -6.37
CA VAL A 151 -8.08 -4.31 -7.27
C VAL A 151 -7.17 -4.73 -8.45
N VAL A 152 -6.46 -5.87 -8.34
CA VAL A 152 -5.41 -6.28 -9.29
C VAL A 152 -5.76 -7.56 -10.06
N GLY A 153 -6.68 -8.38 -9.55
CA GLY A 153 -7.03 -9.68 -10.13
C GLY A 153 -7.44 -9.65 -11.60
N GLU A 154 -8.37 -8.76 -11.98
CA GLU A 154 -8.97 -8.78 -13.34
C GLU A 154 -8.07 -8.24 -14.46
N ARG A 155 -7.08 -7.41 -14.14
CA ARG A 155 -6.16 -6.83 -15.14
C ARG A 155 -4.95 -7.73 -15.38
N LEU A 156 -4.47 -8.45 -14.37
CA LEU A 156 -3.31 -9.33 -14.48
C LEU A 156 -3.66 -10.64 -15.21
N GLU A 157 -4.86 -11.17 -15.00
CA GLU A 157 -5.37 -12.37 -15.70
C GLU A 157 -5.50 -12.16 -17.22
N ARG A 158 -5.73 -10.92 -17.65
CA ARG A 158 -5.78 -10.55 -19.07
C ARG A 158 -4.41 -10.45 -19.75
N TYR A 159 -3.35 -10.16 -18.98
CA TYR A 159 -1.98 -10.06 -19.49
C TYR A 159 -1.25 -11.41 -19.53
N LEU A 160 -1.65 -12.37 -18.69
CA LEU A 160 -1.07 -13.72 -18.65
C LEU A 160 -1.74 -14.71 -19.62
N ASN A 161 -2.93 -14.38 -20.13
CA ASN A 161 -3.67 -15.18 -21.11
C ASN A 161 -3.56 -14.63 -22.56
N GLN A 162 -2.58 -13.76 -22.82
CA GLN A 162 -2.15 -13.31 -24.16
C GLN A 162 -0.72 -13.78 -24.40
#